data_AF-A0A959PQ72-F1
#
_entry.id   AF-A0A959PQ72-F1
#
_cell.length_a   1.000
_cell.length_b   1.000
_cell.length_c   1.000
_cell.angle_alpha   90.00
_cell.angle_beta   90.00
_cell.angle_gamma   90.00
#
_symmetry.space_group_name_H-M   'P 1'
#
loop_
_entity.id
_entity.type
_entity.pdbx_description
1 polymer ?
#
loop_
_entity_poly.entity_id
_entity_poly.type
_entity_poly.pdbx_seq_one_letter_code
_entity_poly.pdbx_strand_id
1 'polypeptide(L)'
;MIRKLHLLPWLLIQLSLFAQTEESRYTNPIIHADYSDPDVIRVGSEFYLTASSFNCAPGLPILHSRDLVHWKIVNYVFQRQFPEQVFANPQHGSGVWAPAIRFHHGWFYIFYGDPDFGIYRTRSRDPEGDWERPHLVVEAKGWIDPCP
;
A
#
# COMPACT_ATOMS: atom_id res chain seq x y z
N MET A 1 -43.62 65.89 3.25
CA MET A 1 -42.22 65.65 2.84
C MET A 1 -41.61 64.64 3.82
N ILE A 2 -40.82 63.71 3.30
CA ILE A 2 -40.59 62.32 3.76
C ILE A 2 -39.88 62.19 5.13
N ARG A 3 -40.39 61.29 5.99
CA ARG A 3 -39.75 60.80 7.22
C ARG A 3 -38.61 59.83 6.85
N LYS A 4 -37.40 60.05 7.37
CA LYS A 4 -36.27 59.11 7.24
C LYS A 4 -36.51 57.91 8.17
N LEU A 5 -36.64 56.72 7.56
CA LEU A 5 -36.75 55.44 8.25
C LEU A 5 -35.34 54.90 8.50
N HIS A 6 -34.90 54.80 9.76
CA HIS A 6 -33.67 54.10 10.13
C HIS A 6 -33.95 52.59 10.14
N LEU A 7 -33.45 51.88 9.12
CA LEU A 7 -33.44 50.42 9.07
C LEU A 7 -32.21 49.87 9.80
N LEU A 8 -32.47 48.87 10.64
CA LEU A 8 -31.57 48.23 11.61
C LEU A 8 -30.28 47.63 10.99
N PRO A 9 -29.12 47.67 11.70
CA PRO A 9 -27.94 46.92 11.35
C PRO A 9 -27.98 45.54 12.04
N TRP A 10 -28.83 44.63 11.57
CA TRP A 10 -28.95 43.29 12.18
C TRP A 10 -28.78 42.13 11.19
N LEU A 11 -28.36 42.40 9.95
CA LEU A 11 -28.22 41.38 8.91
C LEU A 11 -26.78 41.06 8.51
N LEU A 12 -25.81 41.14 9.44
CA LEU A 12 -24.41 40.79 9.17
C LEU A 12 -23.76 39.87 10.23
N ILE A 13 -24.55 39.24 11.12
CA ILE A 13 -24.02 38.32 12.17
C ILE A 13 -24.60 36.89 12.03
N GLN A 14 -24.84 36.40 10.81
CA GLN A 14 -25.25 34.99 10.61
C GLN A 14 -24.58 34.29 9.43
N LEU A 15 -23.38 34.74 9.04
CA LEU A 15 -22.57 34.07 8.00
C LEU A 15 -21.21 33.59 8.52
N SER A 16 -21.14 33.31 9.81
CA SER A 16 -20.01 32.63 10.44
C SER A 16 -20.56 31.43 11.21
N LEU A 17 -20.03 30.25 10.91
CA LEU A 17 -20.41 28.91 11.40
C LEU A 17 -21.48 28.16 10.60
N PHE A 18 -21.21 27.91 9.31
CA PHE A 18 -21.51 26.60 8.72
C PHE A 18 -20.33 26.15 7.85
N ALA A 19 -19.12 26.22 8.38
CA ALA A 19 -18.09 25.28 7.96
C ALA A 19 -18.32 24.02 8.79
N GLN A 20 -19.40 23.31 8.49
CA GLN A 20 -19.55 21.94 8.94
C GLN A 20 -18.39 21.21 8.25
N THR A 21 -17.43 20.74 9.05
CA THR A 21 -16.38 19.87 8.55
C THR A 21 -17.11 18.67 7.95
N GLU A 22 -17.19 18.60 6.62
CA GLU A 22 -17.54 17.37 5.92
C GLU A 22 -16.59 16.31 6.51
N GLU A 23 -17.11 15.40 7.34
CA GLU A 23 -16.32 14.24 7.72
C GLU A 23 -15.94 13.56 6.41
N SER A 24 -14.64 13.42 6.14
CA SER A 24 -14.15 12.79 4.92
C SER A 24 -14.60 11.33 4.92
N ARG A 25 -15.74 11.06 4.28
CA ARG A 25 -16.29 9.72 4.11
C ARG A 25 -15.58 9.03 2.96
N TYR A 26 -15.27 7.75 3.14
CA TYR A 26 -14.77 6.87 2.08
C TYR A 26 -15.64 5.62 2.01
N THR A 27 -15.51 4.88 0.90
CA THR A 27 -16.25 3.64 0.67
C THR A 27 -15.29 2.47 0.63
N ASN A 28 -15.66 1.38 1.29
CA ASN A 28 -14.93 0.12 1.21
C ASN A 28 -15.50 -0.79 0.11
N PRO A 29 -14.66 -1.67 -0.49
CA PRO A 29 -13.21 -1.75 -0.28
C PRO A 29 -12.45 -0.58 -0.92
N ILE A 30 -11.42 -0.06 -0.24
CA ILE A 30 -10.56 1.02 -0.77
C ILE A 30 -9.73 0.60 -2.00
N ILE A 31 -9.58 -0.71 -2.21
CA ILE A 31 -8.94 -1.30 -3.39
C ILE A 31 -9.82 -2.44 -3.89
N HIS A 32 -10.35 -2.31 -5.11
CA HIS A 32 -11.17 -3.33 -5.77
C HIS A 32 -10.30 -4.24 -6.67
N ALA A 33 -9.31 -4.91 -6.09
CA ALA A 33 -8.38 -5.80 -6.80
C ALA A 33 -8.07 -7.05 -5.98
N ASP A 34 -7.50 -8.07 -6.63
CA ASP A 34 -7.06 -9.31 -6.01
C ASP A 34 -5.72 -9.13 -5.27
N TYR A 35 -5.76 -8.33 -4.21
CA TYR A 35 -4.63 -8.05 -3.32
C TYR A 35 -4.96 -8.56 -1.93
N SER A 36 -4.63 -9.83 -1.67
CA SER A 36 -4.70 -10.40 -0.33
C SER A 36 -3.51 -9.93 0.51
N ASP A 37 -3.69 -9.97 1.83
CA ASP A 37 -2.64 -9.69 2.81
C ASP A 37 -1.93 -8.34 2.62
N PRO A 38 -2.67 -7.22 2.51
CA PRO A 38 -2.06 -5.91 2.37
C PRO A 38 -1.27 -5.55 3.64
N ASP A 39 0.01 -5.23 3.48
CA ASP A 39 0.84 -4.64 4.54
C ASP A 39 1.27 -3.22 4.14
N VAL A 40 1.16 -2.29 5.09
CA VAL A 40 1.27 -0.85 4.83
C VAL A 40 2.28 -0.19 5.77
N ILE A 41 3.08 0.73 5.24
CA ILE A 41 3.95 1.60 6.01
C ILE A 41 3.77 3.06 5.62
N ARG A 42 4.27 3.93 6.49
CA ARG A 42 4.38 5.37 6.25
C ARG A 42 5.85 5.78 6.22
N VAL A 43 6.23 6.56 5.21
CA VAL A 43 7.55 7.20 5.10
C VAL A 43 7.35 8.70 4.87
N GLY A 44 7.61 9.49 5.91
CA GLY A 44 7.31 10.93 5.88
C GLY A 44 5.81 11.20 5.81
N SER A 45 5.34 11.83 4.73
CA SER A 45 3.91 12.08 4.44
C SER A 45 3.28 11.03 3.53
N GLU A 46 4.06 10.09 3.01
CA GLU A 46 3.64 9.14 2.00
C GLU A 46 3.38 7.77 2.63
N PHE A 47 2.41 7.04 2.08
CA PHE A 47 2.08 5.67 2.45
C PHE A 47 2.40 4.73 1.31
N TYR A 48 2.97 3.57 1.66
CA TYR A 48 3.29 2.50 0.72
C TYR A 48 2.69 1.21 1.21
N LEU A 49 2.10 0.46 0.28
CA LEU A 49 1.46 -0.83 0.53
C LEU A 49 2.02 -1.86 -0.43
N THR A 50 2.19 -3.09 0.05
CA THR A 50 2.38 -4.27 -0.79
C THR A 50 1.38 -5.36 -0.40
N ALA A 51 1.25 -6.38 -1.23
CA ALA A 51 0.27 -7.43 -1.08
C ALA A 51 0.79 -8.74 -1.66
N SER A 52 0.17 -9.86 -1.26
CA SER A 52 0.44 -11.17 -1.84
C SER A 52 0.22 -11.17 -3.35
N SER A 53 0.99 -11.99 -4.07
CA SER A 53 0.81 -12.20 -5.51
C SER A 53 0.85 -13.66 -5.94
N PHE A 54 1.06 -14.59 -5.01
CA PHE A 54 1.20 -16.03 -5.28
C PHE A 54 2.16 -16.27 -6.46
N ASN A 55 1.72 -17.00 -7.48
CA ASN A 55 2.51 -17.31 -8.68
C ASN A 55 2.33 -16.29 -9.81
N CYS A 56 1.56 -15.22 -9.59
CA CYS A 56 1.36 -14.16 -10.58
C CYS A 56 2.63 -13.34 -10.77
N ALA A 57 2.88 -12.96 -12.02
CA ALA A 57 3.95 -12.06 -12.41
C ALA A 57 3.39 -10.99 -13.38
N PRO A 58 3.74 -9.71 -13.23
CA PRO A 58 4.67 -9.16 -12.23
C PRO A 58 4.12 -9.28 -10.80
N GLY A 59 5.02 -9.51 -9.82
CA GLY A 59 4.66 -9.87 -8.44
C GLY A 59 5.10 -8.85 -7.40
N LEU A 60 4.55 -8.96 -6.18
CA LEU A 60 4.67 -7.97 -5.11
C LEU A 60 4.37 -6.53 -5.62
N PRO A 61 3.08 -6.20 -5.85
CA PRO A 61 2.73 -4.85 -6.24
C PRO A 61 3.16 -3.85 -5.15
N ILE A 62 3.59 -2.67 -5.57
CA ILE A 62 3.83 -1.52 -4.70
C ILE A 62 2.78 -0.48 -5.03
N LEU A 63 1.96 -0.15 -4.04
CA LEU A 63 0.96 0.90 -4.13
C LEU A 63 1.38 2.09 -3.27
N HIS A 64 1.02 3.28 -3.74
CA HIS A 64 1.28 4.55 -3.07
C HIS A 64 -0.02 5.29 -2.77
N SER A 65 -0.08 5.95 -1.63
CA SER A 65 -1.16 6.82 -1.21
C SER A 65 -0.65 7.97 -0.33
N ARG A 66 -1.44 9.04 -0.21
CA ARG A 66 -1.24 10.14 0.74
C ARG A 66 -2.33 10.25 1.80
N ASP A 67 -3.42 9.49 1.64
CA ASP A 67 -4.62 9.59 2.47
C ASP A 67 -5.16 8.23 2.95
N LEU A 68 -4.47 7.13 2.63
CA LEU A 68 -4.85 5.73 2.93
C LEU A 68 -6.12 5.25 2.23
N VAL A 69 -6.77 6.09 1.41
CA VAL A 69 -8.03 5.78 0.73
C VAL A 69 -7.80 5.59 -0.76
N HIS A 70 -7.09 6.53 -1.40
CA HIS A 70 -6.82 6.49 -2.83
C HIS A 70 -5.43 5.91 -3.07
N TRP A 71 -5.38 4.75 -3.71
CA TRP A 71 -4.15 4.01 -3.96
C TRP A 71 -3.85 3.93 -5.46
N LYS A 72 -2.59 4.15 -5.81
CA LYS A 72 -2.08 3.98 -7.18
C LYS A 72 -0.99 2.91 -7.17
N ILE A 73 -1.07 1.95 -8.09
CA ILE A 73 0.05 1.04 -8.35
C ILE A 73 1.18 1.87 -8.97
N VAL A 74 2.33 1.90 -8.31
CA VAL A 74 3.51 2.63 -8.76
C VAL A 74 4.61 1.70 -9.24
N ASN A 75 4.61 0.44 -8.80
CA ASN A 75 5.64 -0.53 -9.19
C ASN A 75 5.20 -1.99 -8.94
N TYR A 76 6.01 -2.93 -9.42
CA TYR A 76 6.04 -4.32 -9.00
C TYR A 76 7.50 -4.71 -8.76
N VAL A 77 7.79 -5.40 -7.65
CA VAL A 77 9.19 -5.74 -7.27
C VAL A 77 9.91 -6.51 -8.37
N PHE A 78 9.21 -7.42 -9.06
CA PHE A 78 9.81 -8.23 -10.13
C PHE A 78 8.82 -8.53 -11.26
N GLN A 79 9.38 -8.72 -12.46
CA GLN A 79 8.62 -9.05 -13.68
C GLN A 79 8.40 -10.56 -13.85
N ARG A 80 9.21 -11.39 -13.18
CA ARG A 80 9.11 -12.85 -13.21
C ARG A 80 9.28 -13.39 -11.81
N GLN A 81 8.47 -14.38 -11.45
CA GLN A 81 8.52 -15.00 -10.13
C GLN A 81 9.81 -15.80 -9.94
N PHE A 82 10.35 -15.77 -8.73
CA PHE A 82 11.60 -16.44 -8.35
C PHE A 82 11.31 -17.65 -7.45
N PRO A 83 12.01 -18.80 -7.62
CA PRO A 83 13.01 -19.11 -8.64
C PRO A 83 12.42 -19.37 -10.03
N GLU A 84 12.95 -18.71 -11.08
CA GLU A 84 12.37 -18.74 -12.43
C GLU A 84 12.19 -20.15 -13.01
N GLN A 85 13.09 -21.10 -12.70
CA GLN A 85 12.99 -22.48 -13.22
C GLN A 85 11.76 -23.22 -12.67
N VAL A 86 11.35 -22.90 -11.44
CA VAL A 86 10.19 -23.51 -10.77
C VAL A 86 8.90 -22.89 -11.33
N PHE A 87 8.88 -21.56 -11.43
CA PHE A 87 7.73 -20.79 -11.91
C PHE A 87 7.64 -20.66 -13.43
N ALA A 88 8.55 -21.31 -14.17
CA ALA A 88 8.40 -21.57 -15.61
C ALA A 88 7.25 -22.55 -15.91
N ASN A 89 6.76 -23.27 -14.90
CA ASN A 89 5.57 -24.12 -14.97
C ASN A 89 4.46 -23.52 -14.08
N PRO A 90 3.18 -23.86 -14.32
CA PRO A 90 2.09 -23.44 -13.42
C PRO A 90 2.29 -23.94 -11.99
N GLN A 91 2.26 -23.02 -11.01
CA GLN A 91 2.43 -23.30 -9.58
C GLN A 91 1.29 -22.69 -8.77
N HIS A 92 0.09 -23.25 -8.88
CA HIS A 92 -1.11 -22.68 -8.23
C HIS A 92 -0.93 -22.62 -6.70
N GLY A 93 -1.08 -21.42 -6.13
CA GLY A 93 -1.00 -21.21 -4.69
C GLY A 93 0.41 -21.21 -4.09
N SER A 94 1.47 -21.32 -4.90
CA SER A 94 2.87 -21.16 -4.44
C SER A 94 3.40 -19.75 -4.75
N GLY A 95 4.62 -19.42 -4.31
CA GLY A 95 5.27 -18.14 -4.56
C GLY A 95 5.08 -17.16 -3.42
N VAL A 96 4.67 -15.93 -3.73
CA VAL A 96 4.57 -14.85 -2.74
C VAL A 96 3.29 -14.97 -1.92
N TRP A 97 3.41 -15.45 -0.69
CA TRP A 97 2.39 -15.35 0.36
C TRP A 97 2.56 -14.04 1.16
N ALA A 98 1.78 -13.87 2.24
CA ALA A 98 1.63 -12.63 2.99
C ALA A 98 2.98 -11.90 3.20
N PRO A 99 3.17 -10.74 2.55
CA PRO A 99 4.38 -9.96 2.69
C PRO A 99 4.31 -8.98 3.86
N ALA A 100 5.48 -8.57 4.35
CA ALA A 100 5.64 -7.43 5.26
C ALA A 100 6.65 -6.44 4.70
N ILE A 101 6.22 -5.20 4.50
CA ILE A 101 7.06 -4.07 4.05
C ILE A 101 7.52 -3.23 5.23
N ARG A 102 8.80 -2.91 5.34
CA ARG A 102 9.37 -2.06 6.41
C ARG A 102 10.30 -1.01 5.84
N PHE A 103 10.38 0.15 6.49
CA PHE A 103 11.34 1.19 6.15
C PHE A 103 12.30 1.44 7.30
N HIS A 104 13.61 1.35 7.02
CA HIS A 104 14.65 1.54 8.02
C HIS A 104 15.91 2.13 7.38
N HIS A 105 16.43 3.22 7.93
CA HIS A 105 17.69 3.88 7.50
C HIS A 105 17.77 4.12 5.98
N GLY A 106 16.69 4.64 5.37
CA GLY A 106 16.68 4.96 3.94
C GLY A 106 16.44 3.78 3.00
N TRP A 107 16.06 2.62 3.55
CA TRP A 107 15.77 1.41 2.78
C TRP A 107 14.38 0.89 3.05
N PHE A 108 13.70 0.51 1.99
CA PHE A 108 12.51 -0.33 2.01
C PHE A 108 12.93 -1.78 1.97
N TYR A 109 12.33 -2.60 2.82
CA TYR A 109 12.51 -4.05 2.87
C TYR A 109 11.15 -4.69 2.69
N ILE A 110 11.06 -5.75 1.89
CA ILE A 110 9.90 -6.63 1.86
C ILE A 110 10.37 -8.03 2.20
N PHE A 111 9.75 -8.61 3.20
CA PHE A 111 9.89 -10.03 3.52
C PHE A 111 8.60 -10.72 3.13
N TYR A 112 8.69 -11.91 2.54
CA TYR A 112 7.51 -12.71 2.21
C TYR A 112 7.83 -14.19 2.41
N GLY A 113 6.81 -14.95 2.76
CA GLY A 113 6.88 -16.41 2.82
C GLY A 113 6.63 -17.01 1.44
N ASP A 114 7.38 -18.06 1.12
CA ASP A 114 7.00 -19.09 0.17
C ASP A 114 6.88 -20.40 0.96
N PRO A 115 5.69 -21.04 1.03
CA PRO A 115 5.50 -22.22 1.87
C PRO A 115 6.42 -23.41 1.56
N ASP A 116 6.94 -23.48 0.33
CA ASP A 116 7.77 -24.58 -0.13
C ASP A 116 9.27 -24.33 0.04
N PHE A 117 9.69 -23.05 0.03
CA PHE A 117 11.10 -22.66 0.06
C PHE A 117 11.51 -21.95 1.37
N GLY A 118 10.64 -21.13 1.95
CA GLY A 118 10.88 -20.39 3.18
C GLY A 118 10.75 -18.89 3.01
N ILE A 119 11.54 -18.13 3.77
CA ILE A 119 11.38 -16.67 3.85
C ILE A 119 12.34 -16.00 2.87
N TYR A 120 11.78 -15.20 1.97
CA TYR A 120 12.53 -14.34 1.06
C TYR A 120 12.54 -12.91 1.55
N ARG A 121 13.58 -12.17 1.14
CA ARG A 121 13.71 -10.74 1.32
C ARG A 121 14.16 -10.05 0.05
N THR A 122 13.50 -8.96 -0.29
CA THR A 122 13.93 -7.96 -1.28
C THR A 122 14.03 -6.58 -0.64
N ARG A 123 14.75 -5.64 -1.25
CA ARG A 123 14.87 -4.26 -0.77
C ARG A 123 15.17 -3.27 -1.88
N SER A 124 14.81 -2.01 -1.65
CA SER A 124 15.14 -0.86 -2.50
C SER A 124 15.35 0.40 -1.67
N ARG A 125 16.08 1.39 -2.22
CA ARG A 125 16.10 2.77 -1.67
C ARG A 125 14.99 3.64 -2.24
N ASP A 126 14.42 3.24 -3.36
CA ASP A 126 13.34 3.91 -4.07
C ASP A 126 12.22 2.89 -4.36
N PRO A 127 11.05 3.00 -3.72
CA PRO A 127 9.98 2.02 -3.87
C PRO A 127 9.42 1.97 -5.30
N GLU A 128 9.58 3.06 -6.08
CA GLU A 128 9.19 3.15 -7.49
C GLU A 128 10.29 2.68 -8.46
N GLY A 129 11.51 2.49 -7.95
CA GLY A 129 12.67 2.06 -8.72
C GLY A 129 12.90 0.55 -8.70
N ASP A 130 14.12 0.15 -9.01
CA ASP A 130 14.51 -1.27 -9.04
C ASP A 130 14.64 -1.83 -7.62
N TRP A 131 14.10 -3.05 -7.44
CA TRP A 131 14.27 -3.83 -6.23
C TRP A 131 15.36 -4.88 -6.41
N GLU A 132 16.10 -5.16 -5.35
CA GLU A 132 17.04 -6.28 -5.35
C GLU A 132 16.31 -7.60 -5.65
N ARG A 133 16.96 -8.51 -6.38
CA ARG A 133 16.43 -9.87 -6.57
C ARG A 133 16.07 -10.50 -5.22
N PRO A 134 14.92 -11.20 -5.10
CA PRO A 134 14.57 -11.91 -3.87
C PRO A 134 15.71 -12.81 -3.39
N HIS A 135 16.07 -12.65 -2.13
CA HIS A 135 17.11 -13.41 -1.45
C HIS A 135 16.46 -14.30 -0.40
N LEU A 136 16.66 -15.62 -0.50
CA LEU A 136 16.20 -16.58 0.50
C LEU A 136 17.02 -16.38 1.78
N VAL A 137 16.41 -15.80 2.81
CA VAL A 137 17.06 -15.52 4.10
C VAL A 137 16.99 -16.71 5.05
N VAL A 138 15.91 -17.49 4.98
CA VAL A 138 15.70 -18.70 5.78
C VAL A 138 15.07 -19.75 4.89
N GLU A 139 15.75 -20.90 4.72
CA GLU A 139 15.18 -22.07 4.07
C GLU A 139 14.35 -22.86 5.10
N ALA A 140 13.04 -22.94 4.89
CA ALA A 140 12.12 -23.64 5.78
C ALA A 140 10.78 -23.93 5.09
N LYS A 141 10.22 -25.13 5.31
CA LYS A 141 8.89 -25.48 4.80
C LYS A 141 7.78 -25.09 5.77
N GLY A 142 6.68 -24.57 5.24
CA GLY A 142 5.50 -24.15 6.01
C GLY A 142 5.68 -22.88 6.82
N TRP A 143 6.81 -22.19 6.69
CA TRP A 143 7.03 -20.89 7.33
C TRP A 143 6.42 -19.80 6.46
N ILE A 144 5.40 -19.14 7.01
CA ILE A 144 4.62 -18.11 6.33
C ILE A 144 4.53 -16.85 7.19
N ASP A 145 4.00 -15.78 6.61
CA ASP A 145 3.65 -14.52 7.27
C ASP A 145 4.78 -13.89 8.11
N PRO A 146 6.00 -13.73 7.56
CA PRO A 146 7.10 -13.10 8.27
C PRO A 146 6.78 -11.64 8.57
N CYS A 147 7.13 -11.17 9.77
CA CYS A 147 6.95 -9.77 10.18
C CYS A 147 8.18 -9.30 10.98
N PRO A 148 9.22 -8.79 10.29
CA PRO A 148 10.44 -8.29 10.92
C PRO A 148 10.29 -6.90 11.54
#